data_AF-A0A1C4ZDF0-F1
#
_entry.id   AF-A0A1C4ZDF0-F1
#
_cell.length_a   1.000
_cell.length_b   1.000
_cell.length_c   1.000
_cell.angle_alpha   90.00
_cell.angle_beta   90.00
_cell.angle_gamma   90.00
#
_symmetry.space_group_name_H-M   'P 1'
#
loop_
_entity.id
_entity.type
_entity.pdbx_description
1 polymer ?
#
loop_
_entity_poly.entity_id
_entity_poly.type
_entity_poly.pdbx_seq_one_letter_code
_entity_poly.pdbx_strand_id
1 'polypeptide(L)'
;MSLGDVKAALRAAIEAARQGQEVFDQASAEAKTATAAAEAILNDSRDEDVRAVYQALAAASAEVEPTRRRFVNAAEHATRYLKQLG
;
A
#
# COMPACT_ATOMS: atom_id res chain seq x y z
N MET A 1 18.83 18.84 -17.29
CA MET A 1 17.75 19.09 -16.31
C MET A 1 18.08 20.35 -15.54
N SER A 2 17.15 21.29 -15.51
CA SER A 2 17.22 22.49 -14.68
C SER A 2 16.86 22.17 -13.22
N LEU A 3 17.21 23.07 -12.29
CA LEU A 3 16.72 23.01 -10.91
C LEU A 3 15.18 23.05 -10.85
N GLY A 4 14.55 23.77 -11.77
CA GLY A 4 13.09 23.79 -11.92
C GLY A 4 12.52 22.42 -12.27
N ASP A 5 13.17 21.70 -13.18
CA ASP A 5 12.76 20.36 -13.61
C ASP A 5 12.85 19.37 -12.44
N VAL A 6 13.91 19.45 -11.63
CA VAL A 6 14.08 18.63 -10.43
C VAL A 6 12.96 18.90 -9.41
N LYS A 7 12.64 20.17 -9.14
CA LYS A 7 11.56 20.55 -8.22
C LYS A 7 10.20 20.07 -8.74
N ALA A 8 9.95 20.17 -10.05
CA ALA A 8 8.72 19.67 -10.67
C ALA A 8 8.61 18.14 -10.51
N ALA A 9 9.68 17.40 -10.80
CA ALA A 9 9.72 15.95 -10.62
C ALA A 9 9.48 15.52 -9.17
N LEU A 10 10.05 16.23 -8.19
CA LEU A 10 9.83 15.95 -6.77
C LEU A 10 8.37 16.19 -6.35
N ARG A 11 7.74 17.27 -6.83
CA ARG A 11 6.32 17.52 -6.57
C ARG A 11 5.45 16.41 -7.15
N ALA A 12 5.71 16.00 -8.39
CA ALA A 12 5.01 14.90 -9.02
C ALA A 12 5.20 13.58 -8.25
N ALA A 13 6.40 13.30 -7.76
CA ALA A 13 6.67 12.12 -6.94
C ALA A 13 5.92 12.13 -5.60
N ILE A 14 5.83 13.29 -4.93
CA ILE A 14 5.05 13.45 -3.68
C ILE A 14 3.57 13.19 -3.94
N GLU A 15 3.03 13.76 -5.02
CA GLU A 15 1.63 13.57 -5.40
C GLU A 15 1.35 12.11 -5.75
N ALA A 16 2.19 11.48 -6.58
CA ALA A 16 2.08 10.08 -6.94
C ALA A 16 2.16 9.16 -5.71
N ALA A 17 3.03 9.46 -4.74
CA ALA A 17 3.13 8.68 -3.51
C ALA A 17 1.85 8.78 -2.66
N ARG A 18 1.21 9.96 -2.58
CA ARG A 18 -0.05 10.16 -1.86
C ARG A 18 -1.22 9.45 -2.54
N GLN A 19 -1.36 9.65 -3.85
CA GLN A 19 -2.40 8.96 -4.64
C GLN A 19 -2.21 7.44 -4.59
N GLY A 20 -0.97 6.97 -4.69
CA GLY A 20 -0.65 5.55 -4.55
C GLY A 20 -1.03 5.00 -3.17
N GLN A 21 -0.80 5.77 -2.10
CA GLN A 21 -1.25 5.40 -0.76
C GLN A 21 -2.78 5.29 -0.68
N GLU A 22 -3.52 6.27 -1.21
CA GLU A 22 -4.99 6.26 -1.18
C GLU A 22 -5.58 5.05 -1.92
N VAL A 23 -5.08 4.78 -3.12
CA VAL A 23 -5.49 3.60 -3.92
C VAL A 23 -5.15 2.30 -3.18
N PHE A 24 -3.96 2.23 -2.58
CA PHE A 24 -3.54 1.05 -1.82
C PHE A 24 -4.38 0.84 -0.55
N ASP A 25 -4.69 1.91 0.19
CA ASP A 25 -5.54 1.86 1.38
C ASP A 25 -6.96 1.39 1.00
N GLN A 26 -7.50 1.86 -0.13
CA GLN A 26 -8.79 1.37 -0.64
C GLN A 26 -8.74 -0.12 -1.02
N ALA A 27 -7.76 -0.54 -1.82
CA ALA A 27 -7.60 -1.93 -2.22
C ALA A 27 -7.43 -2.86 -1.00
N SER A 28 -6.70 -2.41 0.03
CA SER A 28 -6.55 -3.13 1.28
C SER A 28 -7.88 -3.27 2.04
N ALA A 29 -8.74 -2.24 2.03
CA ALA A 29 -10.04 -2.30 2.69
C ALA A 29 -10.99 -3.27 1.97
N GLU A 30 -10.98 -3.26 0.64
CA GLU A 30 -11.73 -4.20 -0.20
C GLU A 30 -11.27 -5.65 0.03
N ALA A 31 -9.95 -5.89 0.01
CA ALA A 31 -9.36 -7.21 0.28
C ALA A 31 -9.70 -7.72 1.69
N LYS A 32 -9.69 -6.84 2.70
CA LYS A 32 -10.09 -7.19 4.07
C LYS A 32 -11.57 -7.60 4.14
N THR A 33 -12.43 -6.89 3.42
CA THR A 33 -13.88 -7.20 3.37
C THR A 33 -14.13 -8.54 2.69
N ALA A 34 -13.48 -8.79 1.55
CA ALA A 34 -13.57 -10.06 0.84
C ALA A 34 -13.04 -11.23 1.68
N THR A 35 -11.93 -11.03 2.39
CA THR A 35 -11.36 -12.03 3.32
C THR A 35 -12.33 -12.37 4.43
N ALA A 36 -12.94 -11.37 5.09
CA ALA A 36 -13.90 -11.62 6.16
C ALA A 36 -15.16 -12.35 5.66
N ALA A 37 -15.62 -12.05 4.44
CA ALA A 37 -16.74 -12.78 3.81
C ALA A 37 -16.38 -14.23 3.50
N ALA A 38 -15.16 -14.48 3.00
CA ALA A 38 -14.67 -15.83 2.76
C ALA A 38 -14.51 -16.63 4.06
N GLU A 39 -13.98 -16.00 5.12
CA GLU A 39 -13.88 -16.57 6.47
C GLU A 39 -15.25 -17.01 6.99
N ALA A 40 -16.27 -16.16 6.85
CA ALA A 40 -17.63 -16.49 7.30
C ALA A 40 -18.23 -17.70 6.56
N ILE A 41 -17.89 -17.91 5.28
CA ILE A 41 -18.38 -19.03 4.47
C ILE A 41 -17.61 -20.32 4.76
N LEU A 42 -16.29 -20.20 4.99
CA LEU A 42 -15.36 -21.34 5.03
C LEU A 42 -14.96 -21.76 6.46
N ASN A 43 -15.53 -21.14 7.49
CA ASN A 43 -15.12 -21.28 8.89
C ASN A 43 -15.03 -22.74 9.41
N ASP A 44 -15.90 -23.63 8.92
CA ASP A 44 -15.92 -25.05 9.32
C ASP A 44 -15.26 -26.01 8.31
N SER A 45 -14.69 -25.47 7.23
CA SER A 45 -14.03 -26.30 6.22
C SER A 45 -12.70 -26.84 6.73
N ARG A 46 -12.53 -28.16 6.65
CA ARG A 46 -11.27 -28.86 6.95
C ARG A 46 -10.43 -29.12 5.70
N ASP A 47 -10.83 -28.55 4.57
CA ASP A 47 -10.15 -28.70 3.30
C ASP A 47 -8.74 -28.08 3.35
N GLU A 48 -7.75 -28.81 2.83
CA GLU A 48 -6.36 -28.34 2.75
C GLU A 48 -6.24 -27.11 1.85
N ASP A 49 -7.07 -27.02 0.79
CA ASP A 49 -7.10 -25.87 -0.10
C ASP A 49 -7.57 -24.61 0.63
N VAL A 50 -8.53 -24.74 1.55
CA VAL A 50 -9.01 -23.62 2.37
C VAL A 50 -7.91 -23.14 3.32
N ARG A 51 -7.13 -24.06 3.92
CA ARG A 51 -5.97 -23.69 4.75
C ARG A 51 -4.89 -22.97 3.96
N ALA A 52 -4.61 -23.42 2.73
CA ALA A 52 -3.63 -22.77 1.85
C ALA A 52 -4.07 -21.34 1.51
N VAL A 53 -5.36 -21.13 1.23
CA VAL A 53 -5.93 -19.79 0.99
C VAL A 53 -5.78 -18.89 2.22
N TYR A 54 -6.08 -19.36 3.42
CA TYR A 54 -5.88 -18.55 4.64
C TYR A 54 -4.43 -18.16 4.88
N GLN A 55 -3.48 -19.06 4.63
CA GLN A 55 -2.06 -18.74 4.74
C GLN A 55 -1.64 -17.66 3.73
N ALA A 56 -2.11 -17.76 2.49
CA ALA A 56 -1.85 -16.76 1.46
C ALA A 56 -2.45 -15.39 1.83
N LEU A 57 -3.68 -15.36 2.37
CA LEU A 57 -4.34 -14.14 2.83
C LEU A 57 -3.63 -13.51 4.03
N ALA A 58 -3.15 -14.33 4.97
CA ALA A 58 -2.37 -13.86 6.12
C ALA A 58 -1.02 -13.25 5.67
N ALA A 59 -0.33 -13.89 4.72
CA ALA A 59 0.91 -13.37 4.15
C ALA A 59 0.67 -12.04 3.41
N ALA A 60 -0.38 -11.95 2.60
CA ALA A 60 -0.75 -10.71 1.92
C ALA A 60 -1.10 -9.59 2.92
N SER A 61 -1.84 -9.91 3.98
CA SER A 61 -2.21 -8.95 5.03
C SER A 61 -0.98 -8.42 5.78
N ALA A 62 0.05 -9.25 5.99
CA ALA A 62 1.29 -8.85 6.63
C ALA A 62 2.07 -7.79 5.83
N GLU A 63 1.91 -7.77 4.50
CA GLU A 63 2.59 -6.83 3.59
C GLU A 63 1.88 -5.47 3.45
N VAL A 64 0.62 -5.36 3.92
CA VAL A 64 -0.18 -4.12 3.80
C VAL A 64 0.49 -2.94 4.48
N GLU A 65 0.71 -3.04 5.79
CA GLU A 65 1.24 -1.92 6.57
C GLU A 65 2.69 -1.56 6.20
N PRO A 66 3.62 -2.51 5.95
CA PRO A 66 4.92 -2.21 5.37
C PRO A 66 4.84 -1.44 4.05
N THR A 67 3.93 -1.83 3.15
CA THR A 67 3.77 -1.19 1.84
C THR A 67 3.19 0.22 1.98
N ARG A 68 2.18 0.39 2.84
CA ARG A 68 1.63 1.70 3.19
C ARG A 68 2.71 2.66 3.72
N ARG A 69 3.58 2.19 4.61
CA ARG A 69 4.72 2.99 5.11
C ARG A 69 5.70 3.39 4.03
N ARG A 70 5.92 2.58 2.99
CA ARG A 70 6.81 2.95 1.87
C ARG A 70 6.28 4.17 1.12
N PHE A 71 4.97 4.29 0.91
CA PHE A 71 4.37 5.48 0.31
C PHE A 71 4.58 6.73 1.17
N VAL A 72 4.30 6.63 2.48
CA VAL A 72 4.52 7.73 3.43
C VAL A 72 5.98 8.19 3.41
N ASN A 73 6.91 7.24 3.56
CA ASN A 73 8.35 7.55 3.57
C ASN A 73 8.80 8.18 2.25
N ALA A 74 8.31 7.71 1.10
CA ALA A 74 8.63 8.29 -0.20
C ALA A 74 8.19 9.75 -0.29
N ALA A 75 6.94 10.05 0.12
CA ALA A 75 6.42 11.41 0.13
C ALA A 75 7.20 12.31 1.11
N GLU A 76 7.55 11.81 2.30
CA GLU A 76 8.33 12.56 3.30
C GLU A 76 9.74 12.86 2.82
N HIS A 77 10.45 11.87 2.25
CA HIS A 77 11.80 12.04 1.74
C HIS A 77 11.83 13.02 0.56
N ALA A 78 10.91 12.87 -0.41
CA ALA A 78 10.80 13.80 -1.52
C ALA A 78 10.46 15.23 -1.05
N THR A 79 9.57 15.37 -0.06
CA THR A 79 9.25 16.67 0.56
C THR A 79 10.46 17.28 1.25
N ARG A 80 11.23 16.50 2.01
CA ARG A 80 12.44 16.97 2.69
C ARG A 80 13.48 17.46 1.69
N TYR A 81 13.70 16.69 0.62
CA TYR A 81 14.66 17.06 -0.41
C TYR A 81 14.21 18.30 -1.19
N LEU A 82 12.91 18.41 -1.51
CA LEU A 82 12.35 19.61 -2.13
C LEU A 82 12.62 20.87 -1.28
N LYS A 83 12.41 20.79 0.04
CA LYS A 83 12.69 21.91 0.97
C LYS A 83 14.17 22.30 1.00
N GLN A 84 15.09 21.34 0.85
CA GLN A 84 16.53 21.60 0.82
C GLN A 84 16.98 22.32 -0.46
N LEU A 85 16.21 22.21 -1.55
CA LEU A 85 16.50 22.87 -2.83
C LEU A 85 15.98 24.32 -2.92
N GLY A 86 15.33 24.84 -1.87
CA GLY A 86 14.72 26.17 -1.81
C GLY A 86 13.48 26.30 -2.68
#